data_AF-A0A524HFU0-F1
#
_entry.id   AF-A0A524HFU0-F1
#
_cell.length_a   1.000
_cell.length_b   1.000
_cell.length_c   1.000
_cell.angle_alpha   90.00
_cell.angle_beta   90.00
_cell.angle_gamma   90.00
#
_symmetry.space_group_name_H-M   'P 1'
#
loop_
_entity.id
_entity.type
_entity.pdbx_description
1 polymer ?
#
loop_
_entity_poly.entity_id
_entity_poly.type
_entity_poly.pdbx_seq_one_letter_code
_entity_poly.pdbx_strand_id
1 'polypeptide(L)'
;MIVLQLLSAGIEFWKEEIIQIIADLTGTNTIYERSDVQVRKLEGLDTQTGLLYGQEPDELVEIEEDGLRYWVDVRKGHKTGTYLDQKMNRNLIGKMCSGLSVLDCFSYSGGFSMQALKNNAESVTLVDESVGALQLAEKHILSNGLPGKKMTLLQGDVFELLRKFRDQARTFDAIILDPPQFAPTASHKDKAARWYKDINLLALKLLHPGGLLATFSCSGGISREFFLRILSGA
;
A
#
# COMPACT_ATOMS: atom_id res chain seq x y z
N MET A 1 -19.14 -4.90 7.29
CA MET A 1 -18.51 -5.93 6.45
C MET A 1 -17.19 -6.37 7.07
N ILE A 2 -16.92 -7.68 7.05
CA ILE A 2 -15.67 -8.27 7.54
C ILE A 2 -15.06 -9.12 6.43
N VAL A 3 -13.74 -9.07 6.28
CA VAL A 3 -12.99 -9.88 5.32
C VAL A 3 -12.04 -10.79 6.10
N LEU A 4 -12.13 -12.11 5.87
CA LEU A 4 -11.35 -13.11 6.59
C LEU A 4 -10.30 -13.74 5.69
N GLN A 5 -9.15 -14.05 6.28
CA GLN A 5 -8.18 -14.99 5.74
C GLN A 5 -8.02 -16.13 6.75
N LEU A 6 -8.41 -17.33 6.36
CA LEU A 6 -8.29 -18.54 7.17
C LEU A 6 -7.03 -19.24 6.66
N LEU A 7 -5.93 -19.26 7.43
CA LEU A 7 -4.61 -19.60 6.87
C LEU A 7 -4.00 -20.89 7.42
N SER A 8 -4.61 -21.52 8.42
CA SER A 8 -4.12 -22.74 9.05
C SER A 8 -5.20 -23.82 9.10
N ALA A 9 -4.78 -25.08 9.15
CA ALA A 9 -5.69 -26.23 9.22
C ALA A 9 -6.63 -26.17 10.43
N GLY A 10 -6.13 -25.68 11.57
CA GLY A 10 -6.94 -25.53 12.78
C GLY A 10 -8.05 -24.49 12.64
N ILE A 11 -7.78 -23.36 12.00
CA ILE A 11 -8.80 -22.33 11.77
C ILE A 11 -9.78 -22.76 10.68
N GLU A 12 -9.32 -23.46 9.64
CA GLU A 12 -10.19 -24.04 8.61
C GLU A 12 -11.16 -25.07 9.21
N PHE A 13 -10.69 -25.89 10.16
CA PHE A 13 -11.53 -26.87 10.85
C PHE A 13 -12.70 -26.22 11.61
N TRP A 14 -12.48 -25.07 12.25
CA TRP A 14 -13.49 -24.31 13.01
C TRP A 14 -14.16 -23.20 12.21
N LYS A 15 -14.10 -23.27 10.87
CA LYS A 15 -14.53 -22.19 9.97
C LYS A 15 -15.98 -21.76 10.23
N GLU A 16 -16.90 -22.71 10.32
CA GLU A 16 -18.34 -22.43 10.49
C GLU A 16 -18.63 -21.74 11.83
N GLU A 17 -18.06 -22.27 12.92
CA GLU A 17 -18.22 -21.70 14.26
C GLU A 17 -17.63 -20.28 14.35
N ILE A 18 -16.45 -20.07 13.77
CA ILE A 18 -15.80 -18.75 13.74
C ILE A 18 -16.67 -17.74 12.97
N ILE A 19 -17.21 -18.12 11.81
CA ILE A 19 -18.08 -17.26 11.00
C ILE A 19 -19.32 -16.86 11.81
N GLN A 20 -19.97 -17.82 12.47
CA GLN A 20 -21.17 -17.55 13.27
C GLN A 20 -20.88 -16.62 14.45
N ILE A 21 -19.81 -16.90 15.20
CA ILE A 21 -19.39 -16.06 16.34
C ILE A 21 -19.10 -14.63 15.88
N ILE A 22 -18.41 -14.45 14.75
CA ILE A 22 -18.12 -13.13 14.20
C ILE A 22 -19.41 -12.40 13.80
N ALA A 23 -20.34 -13.10 13.14
CA ALA A 23 -21.64 -12.53 12.76
C ALA A 23 -22.41 -12.06 14.00
N ASP A 24 -22.50 -12.89 15.03
CA ASP A 24 -23.25 -12.59 16.26
C ASP A 24 -22.62 -11.45 17.07
N LEU A 25 -21.29 -11.43 17.20
CA LEU A 25 -20.59 -10.40 17.97
C LEU A 25 -20.58 -9.03 17.30
N THR A 26 -20.54 -9.00 15.97
CA THR A 26 -20.36 -7.74 15.22
C THR A 26 -21.64 -7.21 14.60
N GLY A 27 -22.67 -8.05 14.47
CA GLY A 27 -23.90 -7.71 13.74
C GLY A 27 -23.66 -7.46 12.24
N THR A 28 -22.52 -7.90 11.69
CA THR A 28 -22.21 -7.70 10.27
C THR A 28 -23.18 -8.50 9.39
N ASN A 29 -23.61 -7.90 8.28
CA ASN A 29 -24.42 -8.55 7.25
C ASN A 29 -23.59 -9.16 6.11
N THR A 30 -22.26 -9.04 6.17
CA THR A 30 -21.35 -9.58 5.16
C THR A 30 -20.05 -10.05 5.81
N ILE A 31 -19.71 -11.31 5.58
CA ILE A 31 -18.37 -11.87 5.82
C ILE A 31 -17.87 -12.46 4.50
N TYR A 32 -16.73 -11.99 4.02
CA TYR A 32 -16.13 -12.42 2.75
C TYR A 32 -14.76 -13.07 2.99
N GLU A 33 -14.46 -14.14 2.28
CA GLU A 33 -13.19 -14.85 2.37
C GLU A 33 -12.19 -14.36 1.31
N ARG A 34 -10.96 -14.08 1.75
CA ARG A 34 -9.78 -13.81 0.91
C ARG A 34 -8.62 -14.72 1.29
N SER A 35 -8.93 -16.01 1.44
CA SER A 35 -7.97 -17.10 1.66
C SER A 35 -7.23 -17.50 0.37
N ASP A 36 -7.16 -16.61 -0.63
CA ASP A 36 -6.53 -16.80 -1.94
C ASP A 36 -5.01 -16.56 -1.90
N VAL A 37 -4.35 -17.06 -0.85
CA VAL A 37 -2.92 -16.86 -0.60
C VAL A 37 -2.16 -18.18 -0.55
N GLN A 38 -0.93 -18.17 -1.08
CA GLN A 38 -0.12 -19.39 -1.25
C GLN A 38 0.28 -20.07 0.07
N VAL A 39 0.29 -19.34 1.19
CA VAL A 39 0.67 -19.89 2.51
C VAL A 39 -0.22 -21.07 2.92
N ARG A 40 -1.49 -21.12 2.47
CA ARG A 40 -2.40 -22.25 2.74
C ARG A 40 -1.89 -23.59 2.21
N LYS A 41 -1.12 -23.59 1.12
CA LYS A 41 -0.54 -24.81 0.57
C LYS A 41 0.48 -25.45 1.52
N LEU A 42 1.11 -24.66 2.40
CA LEU A 42 2.01 -25.19 3.43
C LEU A 42 1.26 -26.03 4.47
N GLU A 43 -0.03 -25.77 4.64
CA GLU A 43 -0.96 -26.49 5.52
C GLU A 43 -1.73 -27.59 4.78
N GLY A 44 -1.43 -27.83 3.49
CA GLY A 44 -2.16 -28.79 2.65
C GLY A 44 -3.57 -28.35 2.25
N LEU A 45 -3.87 -27.05 2.32
CA LEU A 45 -5.18 -26.49 2.02
C LEU A 45 -5.23 -25.83 0.63
N ASP A 46 -6.38 -25.96 -0.04
CA ASP A 46 -6.68 -25.22 -1.26
C ASP A 46 -6.94 -23.74 -0.96
N THR A 47 -6.61 -22.86 -1.90
CA THR A 47 -6.95 -21.43 -1.85
C THR A 47 -8.45 -21.22 -2.05
N GLN A 48 -9.06 -20.33 -1.27
CA GLN A 48 -10.49 -20.04 -1.33
C GLN A 48 -10.77 -18.53 -1.34
N THR A 49 -11.83 -18.12 -2.03
CA THR A 49 -12.36 -16.76 -2.04
C THR A 49 -13.86 -16.81 -2.29
N GLY A 50 -14.63 -15.96 -1.65
CA GLY A 50 -16.08 -15.92 -1.81
C GLY A 50 -16.83 -15.47 -0.58
N LEU A 51 -18.15 -15.34 -0.72
CA LEU A 51 -19.03 -15.00 0.39
C LEU A 51 -19.12 -16.15 1.40
N LEU A 52 -18.92 -15.83 2.68
CA LEU A 52 -19.06 -16.77 3.79
C LEU A 52 -20.38 -16.60 4.55
N TYR A 53 -20.88 -15.36 4.63
CA TYR A 53 -22.07 -15.05 5.41
C TYR A 53 -22.79 -13.82 4.86
N GLY A 54 -24.12 -13.90 4.80
CA GLY A 54 -25.00 -12.77 4.55
C GLY A 54 -25.08 -12.36 3.07
N GLN A 55 -24.75 -11.11 2.75
CA GLN A 55 -24.91 -10.53 1.42
C GLN A 55 -23.57 -10.32 0.70
N GLU A 56 -23.57 -10.55 -0.62
CA GLU A 56 -22.44 -10.23 -1.49
C GLU A 56 -22.04 -8.75 -1.37
N PRO A 57 -20.75 -8.42 -1.23
CA PRO A 57 -20.32 -7.03 -1.26
C PRO A 57 -20.51 -6.41 -2.65
N ASP A 58 -20.70 -5.09 -2.66
CA ASP A 58 -20.60 -4.29 -3.87
C ASP A 58 -19.21 -4.45 -4.53
N GLU A 59 -19.12 -4.15 -5.82
CA GLU A 59 -17.84 -4.23 -6.55
C GLU A 59 -16.76 -3.34 -5.93
N LEU A 60 -17.15 -2.15 -5.46
CA LEU A 60 -16.31 -1.25 -4.68
C LEU A 60 -17.02 -0.88 -3.38
N VAL A 61 -16.39 -1.22 -2.27
CA VAL A 61 -16.88 -0.88 -0.93
C VAL A 61 -16.24 0.44 -0.49
N GLU A 62 -17.05 1.39 -0.04
CA GLU A 62 -16.55 2.62 0.58
C GLU A 62 -16.06 2.33 2.00
N ILE A 63 -14.85 2.80 2.33
CA ILE A 63 -14.34 2.86 3.69
C ILE A 63 -13.92 4.29 4.02
N GLU A 64 -13.96 4.64 5.31
CA GLU A 64 -13.42 5.90 5.81
C GLU A 64 -12.14 5.68 6.60
N GLU A 65 -11.08 6.43 6.27
CA GLU A 65 -9.85 6.49 7.04
C GLU A 65 -9.48 7.97 7.27
N ASP A 66 -9.47 8.37 8.55
CA ASP A 66 -9.13 9.72 8.98
C ASP A 66 -9.93 10.80 8.23
N GLY A 67 -11.24 10.63 8.04
CA GLY A 67 -12.07 11.60 7.32
C GLY A 67 -11.82 11.68 5.81
N LEU A 68 -11.15 10.69 5.22
CA LEU A 68 -11.05 10.48 3.78
C LEU A 68 -11.78 9.20 3.40
N ARG A 69 -12.50 9.23 2.28
CA ARG A 69 -13.23 8.10 1.71
C ARG A 69 -12.38 7.36 0.69
N TYR A 70 -12.37 6.04 0.77
CA TYR A 70 -11.64 5.15 -0.14
C TYR A 70 -12.60 4.12 -0.71
N TRP A 71 -12.42 3.77 -1.98
CA TRP A 71 -13.13 2.70 -2.67
C TRP A 71 -12.23 1.47 -2.71
N VAL A 72 -12.73 0.37 -2.17
CA VAL A 72 -11.99 -0.87 -1.98
C VAL A 72 -12.64 -2.00 -2.76
N ASP A 73 -11.90 -2.59 -3.70
CA ASP A 73 -12.29 -3.85 -4.33
C ASP A 73 -11.88 -5.01 -3.42
N VAL A 74 -12.82 -5.49 -2.60
CA VAL A 74 -12.56 -6.61 -1.68
C VAL A 74 -12.33 -7.92 -2.42
N ARG A 75 -12.85 -8.07 -3.65
CA ARG A 75 -12.80 -9.33 -4.39
C ARG A 75 -11.48 -9.50 -5.13
N LYS A 76 -10.97 -8.44 -5.75
CA LYS A 76 -9.80 -8.46 -6.64
C LYS A 76 -8.65 -7.55 -6.17
N GLY A 77 -8.91 -6.64 -5.23
CA GLY A 77 -7.88 -5.74 -4.72
C GLY A 77 -6.78 -6.46 -3.94
N HIS A 78 -5.64 -5.77 -3.78
CA HIS A 78 -4.46 -6.30 -3.10
C HIS A 78 -4.77 -6.65 -1.63
N LYS A 79 -4.18 -7.73 -1.12
CA LYS A 79 -4.49 -8.29 0.22
C LYS A 79 -5.99 -8.56 0.36
N THR A 80 -6.66 -7.89 1.30
CA THR A 80 -8.11 -7.94 1.53
C THR A 80 -8.86 -6.80 0.84
N GLY A 81 -8.21 -6.13 -0.11
CA GLY A 81 -8.73 -5.01 -0.91
C GLY A 81 -7.95 -3.70 -0.70
N THR A 82 -7.28 -3.53 0.43
CA THR A 82 -6.49 -2.32 0.75
C THR A 82 -5.38 -2.61 1.77
N TYR A 83 -4.44 -1.68 1.92
CA TYR A 83 -3.32 -1.76 2.86
C TYR A 83 -3.64 -0.99 4.16
N LEU A 84 -4.35 -1.65 5.09
CA LEU A 84 -4.71 -1.04 6.38
C LEU A 84 -3.52 -0.88 7.34
N ASP A 85 -2.47 -1.68 7.17
CA ASP A 85 -1.23 -1.61 7.95
C ASP A 85 -0.49 -0.27 7.79
N GLN A 86 -0.63 0.37 6.64
CA GLN A 86 -0.04 1.68 6.35
C GLN A 86 -0.85 2.87 6.88
N LYS A 87 -2.02 2.66 7.49
CA LYS A 87 -2.92 3.74 7.96
C LYS A 87 -2.21 4.80 8.81
N MET A 88 -1.53 4.36 9.87
CA MET A 88 -0.84 5.29 10.78
C MET A 88 0.31 6.02 10.10
N ASN A 89 1.03 5.35 9.20
CA ASN A 89 2.13 5.93 8.44
C ASN A 89 1.62 6.99 7.45
N ARG A 90 0.53 6.70 6.73
CA ARG A 90 -0.14 7.67 5.84
C ARG A 90 -0.56 8.92 6.57
N ASN A 91 -1.18 8.78 7.75
CA ASN A 91 -1.58 9.91 8.59
C ASN A 91 -0.39 10.77 9.04
N LEU A 92 0.66 10.12 9.55
CA LEU A 92 1.86 10.80 10.05
C LEU A 92 2.59 11.54 8.93
N ILE A 93 2.88 10.85 7.83
CA ILE A 93 3.61 11.42 6.69
C ILE A 93 2.80 12.54 6.05
N GLY A 94 1.49 12.37 5.88
CA GLY A 94 0.62 13.42 5.35
C GLY A 94 0.76 14.74 6.12
N LYS A 95 0.77 14.69 7.45
CA LYS A 95 0.96 15.88 8.31
C LYS A 95 2.32 16.55 8.11
N MET A 96 3.34 15.79 7.75
CA MET A 96 4.70 16.29 7.50
C MET A 96 4.86 16.91 6.09
N CYS A 97 3.89 16.72 5.19
CA CYS A 97 3.94 17.18 3.80
C CYS A 97 3.34 18.57 3.55
N SER A 98 2.95 19.33 4.58
CA SER A 98 2.33 20.65 4.39
C SER A 98 3.26 21.60 3.63
N GLY A 99 2.77 22.12 2.50
CA GLY A 99 3.53 23.02 1.63
C GLY A 99 4.67 22.35 0.84
N LEU A 100 4.78 21.01 0.87
CA LEU A 100 5.85 20.28 0.21
C LEU A 100 5.43 19.76 -1.18
N SER A 101 6.37 19.68 -2.11
CA SER A 101 6.26 18.86 -3.32
C SER A 101 6.56 17.39 -3.00
N VAL A 102 5.60 16.49 -3.26
CA VAL A 102 5.68 15.09 -2.84
C VAL A 102 5.78 14.16 -4.04
N LEU A 103 6.71 13.21 -4.00
CA LEU A 103 6.77 12.07 -4.91
C LEU A 103 6.35 10.80 -4.16
N ASP A 104 5.26 10.18 -4.61
CA ASP A 104 4.70 8.96 -4.05
C ASP A 104 4.99 7.79 -5.00
N CYS A 105 6.02 7.00 -4.69
CA CYS A 105 6.43 5.86 -5.50
C CYS A 105 5.79 4.56 -5.02
N PHE A 106 5.36 3.73 -5.98
CA PHE A 106 4.51 2.56 -5.70
C PHE A 106 3.20 2.99 -5.05
N SER A 107 2.64 4.09 -5.55
CA SER A 107 1.53 4.81 -4.94
C SER A 107 0.24 4.00 -4.82
N TYR A 108 0.10 2.93 -5.59
CA TYR A 108 -1.11 2.13 -5.70
C TYR A 108 -2.34 3.04 -5.89
N SER A 109 -3.34 2.95 -5.01
CA SER A 109 -4.56 3.76 -5.05
C SER A 109 -4.44 5.13 -4.35
N GLY A 110 -3.20 5.62 -4.17
CA GLY A 110 -2.90 7.00 -3.81
C GLY A 110 -3.03 7.34 -2.32
N GLY A 111 -2.96 6.35 -1.44
CA GLY A 111 -3.24 6.55 -0.01
C GLY A 111 -2.37 7.61 0.67
N PHE A 112 -1.05 7.61 0.42
CA PHE A 112 -0.16 8.65 0.96
C PHE A 112 -0.42 10.00 0.32
N SER A 113 -0.54 10.05 -1.01
CA SER A 113 -0.85 11.28 -1.75
C SER A 113 -2.14 11.96 -1.31
N MET A 114 -3.19 11.20 -0.99
CA MET A 114 -4.43 11.76 -0.45
C MET A 114 -4.22 12.44 0.90
N GLN A 115 -3.48 11.79 1.81
CA GLN A 115 -3.18 12.38 3.12
C GLN A 115 -2.27 13.60 2.99
N ALA A 116 -1.30 13.58 2.07
CA ALA A 116 -0.46 14.74 1.78
C ALA A 116 -1.31 15.92 1.27
N LEU A 117 -2.20 15.69 0.30
CA LEU A 117 -3.10 16.73 -0.23
C LEU A 117 -4.08 17.26 0.83
N LYS A 118 -4.65 16.37 1.65
CA LYS A 118 -5.50 16.75 2.78
C LYS A 118 -4.79 17.69 3.75
N ASN A 119 -3.48 17.49 3.94
CA ASN A 119 -2.63 18.30 4.81
C ASN A 119 -1.89 19.40 4.04
N ASN A 120 -2.45 19.87 2.92
CA ASN A 120 -1.96 21.04 2.18
C ASN A 120 -0.59 20.88 1.50
N ALA A 121 -0.22 19.68 1.05
CA ALA A 121 0.90 19.54 0.12
C ALA A 121 0.77 20.50 -1.07
N GLU A 122 1.90 21.01 -1.56
CA GLU A 122 1.95 21.90 -2.71
C GLU A 122 1.56 21.14 -3.98
N SER A 123 2.14 19.96 -4.16
CA SER A 123 1.84 19.04 -5.26
C SER A 123 2.14 17.60 -4.86
N VAL A 124 1.49 16.65 -5.54
CA VAL A 124 1.76 15.22 -5.42
C VAL A 124 1.99 14.62 -6.80
N THR A 125 3.07 13.87 -6.97
CA THR A 125 3.36 13.06 -8.15
C THR A 125 3.23 11.60 -7.76
N LEU A 126 2.21 10.92 -8.26
CA LEU A 126 1.97 9.49 -8.02
C LEU A 126 2.63 8.68 -9.14
N VAL A 127 3.41 7.68 -8.76
CA VAL A 127 4.04 6.75 -9.69
C VAL A 127 3.61 5.32 -9.36
N ASP A 128 3.08 4.62 -10.35
CA ASP A 128 2.72 3.21 -10.26
C ASP A 128 2.74 2.54 -11.64
N GLU A 129 2.95 1.23 -11.71
CA GLU A 129 2.87 0.48 -12.97
C GLU A 129 1.41 0.22 -13.38
N SER A 130 0.51 0.14 -12.41
CA SER A 130 -0.90 -0.20 -12.61
C SER A 130 -1.74 1.03 -12.98
N VAL A 131 -2.19 1.06 -14.24
CA VAL A 131 -3.16 2.07 -14.72
C VAL A 131 -4.41 2.08 -13.86
N GLY A 132 -4.94 0.89 -13.51
CA GLY A 132 -6.14 0.78 -12.69
C GLY A 132 -5.96 1.37 -11.29
N ALA A 133 -4.77 1.20 -10.70
CA ALA A 133 -4.46 1.79 -9.40
C ALA A 133 -4.39 3.33 -9.48
N LEU A 134 -3.75 3.88 -10.51
CA LEU A 134 -3.69 5.33 -10.74
C LEU A 134 -5.08 5.93 -11.03
N GLN A 135 -5.93 5.26 -11.81
CA GLN A 135 -7.31 5.67 -12.05
C GLN A 135 -8.14 5.67 -10.75
N LEU A 136 -7.93 4.67 -9.90
CA LEU A 136 -8.57 4.61 -8.59
C LEU A 136 -8.07 5.73 -7.67
N ALA A 137 -6.77 6.04 -7.69
CA ALA A 137 -6.18 7.16 -6.96
C ALA A 137 -6.79 8.51 -7.39
N GLU A 138 -6.95 8.73 -8.69
CA GLU A 138 -7.63 9.90 -9.24
C GLU A 138 -9.06 10.00 -8.71
N LYS A 139 -9.83 8.90 -8.79
CA LYS A 139 -11.20 8.84 -8.27
C LYS A 139 -11.24 9.18 -6.79
N HIS A 140 -10.31 8.66 -5.99
CA HIS A 140 -10.24 8.99 -4.56
C HIS A 140 -9.99 10.47 -4.32
N ILE A 141 -8.98 11.05 -4.99
CA ILE A 141 -8.63 12.46 -4.82
C ILE A 141 -9.80 13.36 -5.20
N LEU A 142 -10.42 13.13 -6.36
CA LEU A 142 -11.54 13.95 -6.83
C LEU A 142 -12.80 13.79 -5.97
N SER A 143 -13.16 12.56 -5.58
CA SER A 143 -14.37 12.31 -4.76
C SER A 143 -14.28 12.80 -3.32
N ASN A 144 -13.06 13.04 -2.81
CA ASN A 144 -12.84 13.68 -1.52
C ASN A 144 -12.75 15.21 -1.61
N GLY A 145 -12.94 15.81 -2.79
CA GLY A 145 -12.81 17.25 -2.99
C GLY A 145 -11.38 17.76 -2.82
N LEU A 146 -10.39 16.87 -2.90
CA LEU A 146 -8.98 17.25 -2.84
C LEU A 146 -8.56 17.92 -4.17
N PRO A 147 -7.57 18.83 -4.16
CA PRO A 147 -7.24 19.66 -5.32
C PRO A 147 -6.56 18.85 -6.43
N GLY A 148 -7.36 18.26 -7.33
CA GLY A 148 -6.86 17.44 -8.44
C GLY A 148 -5.85 18.14 -9.36
N LYS A 149 -5.88 19.47 -9.46
CA LYS A 149 -4.88 20.26 -10.21
C LYS A 149 -3.45 20.19 -9.63
N LYS A 150 -3.31 19.76 -8.38
CA LYS A 150 -2.01 19.57 -7.69
C LYS A 150 -1.47 18.14 -7.85
N MET A 151 -2.22 17.26 -8.52
CA MET A 151 -1.87 15.87 -8.72
C MET A 151 -1.28 15.66 -10.12
N THR A 152 -0.21 14.89 -10.20
CA THR A 152 0.33 14.33 -11.44
C THR A 152 0.37 12.82 -11.32
N LEU A 153 -0.19 12.10 -12.30
CA LEU A 153 -0.17 10.65 -12.37
C LEU A 153 0.83 10.21 -13.43
N LEU A 154 1.77 9.34 -13.07
CA LEU A 154 2.79 8.81 -13.99
C LEU A 154 2.77 7.29 -13.94
N GLN A 155 2.34 6.69 -15.04
CA GLN A 155 2.44 5.25 -15.21
C GLN A 155 3.87 4.87 -15.62
N GLY A 156 4.46 3.90 -14.93
CA GLY A 156 5.70 3.27 -15.37
C GLY A 156 6.47 2.57 -14.25
N ASP A 157 7.55 1.89 -14.64
CA ASP A 157 8.51 1.32 -13.68
C ASP A 157 9.12 2.45 -12.85
N VAL A 158 9.07 2.28 -11.52
CA VAL A 158 9.53 3.29 -10.58
C VAL A 158 11.04 3.51 -10.71
N PHE A 159 11.84 2.47 -10.91
CA PHE A 159 13.30 2.61 -11.02
C PHE A 159 13.69 3.40 -12.28
N GLU A 160 13.04 3.14 -13.40
CA GLU A 160 13.23 3.86 -14.66
C GLU A 160 12.82 5.33 -14.51
N LEU A 161 11.66 5.60 -13.91
CA LEU A 161 11.18 6.97 -13.71
C LEU A 161 12.07 7.75 -12.73
N LEU A 162 12.55 7.15 -11.64
CA LEU A 162 13.49 7.80 -10.73
C LEU A 162 14.82 8.13 -11.42
N ARG A 163 15.35 7.22 -12.25
CA ARG A 163 16.56 7.49 -13.06
C ARG A 163 16.31 8.63 -14.06
N LYS A 164 15.16 8.62 -14.73
CA LYS A 164 14.75 9.70 -15.64
C LYS A 164 14.65 11.05 -14.93
N PHE A 165 14.04 11.09 -13.74
CA PHE A 165 13.94 12.32 -12.95
C PHE A 165 15.31 12.84 -12.52
N ARG A 166 16.22 11.92 -12.16
CA ARG A 166 17.60 12.26 -11.80
C ARG A 166 18.32 12.89 -12.99
N ASP A 167 18.19 12.28 -14.17
CA ASP A 167 18.82 12.76 -15.39
C ASP A 167 18.23 14.10 -15.88
N GLN A 168 17.00 14.39 -15.47
CA GLN A 168 16.32 15.68 -15.66
C GLN A 168 16.61 16.70 -14.55
N ALA A 169 17.46 16.37 -13.58
CA ALA A 169 17.73 17.20 -12.39
C ALA A 169 16.47 17.64 -11.63
N ARG A 170 15.41 16.81 -11.65
CA ARG A 170 14.21 17.05 -10.85
C ARG A 170 14.51 16.82 -9.37
N THR A 171 13.82 17.58 -8.53
CA THR A 171 13.92 17.48 -7.08
C THR A 171 12.54 17.56 -6.43
N PHE A 172 12.42 17.00 -5.23
CA PHE A 172 11.20 16.95 -4.43
C PHE A 172 11.52 17.22 -2.97
N ASP A 173 10.57 17.77 -2.24
CA ASP A 173 10.70 18.04 -0.81
C ASP A 173 10.41 16.80 0.04
N ALA A 174 9.52 15.94 -0.42
CA ALA A 174 9.22 14.66 0.21
C ALA A 174 9.15 13.53 -0.81
N ILE A 175 9.72 12.38 -0.48
CA ILE A 175 9.65 11.16 -1.30
C ILE A 175 9.18 10.00 -0.41
N ILE A 176 8.19 9.26 -0.90
CA ILE A 176 7.66 8.06 -0.28
C ILE A 176 8.03 6.85 -1.14
N LEU A 177 8.61 5.83 -0.52
CA LEU A 177 8.97 4.56 -1.13
C LEU A 177 8.28 3.42 -0.38
N ASP A 178 7.17 2.91 -0.91
CA ASP A 178 6.48 1.72 -0.38
C ASP A 178 6.51 0.54 -1.38
N PRO A 179 7.69 0.00 -1.69
CA PRO A 179 7.81 -1.03 -2.72
C PRO A 179 7.13 -2.35 -2.33
N PRO A 180 6.75 -3.18 -3.32
CA PRO A 180 6.32 -4.54 -3.06
C PRO A 180 7.41 -5.38 -2.40
N GLN A 181 7.05 -6.57 -1.93
CA GLN A 181 7.99 -7.46 -1.26
C GLN A 181 9.09 -7.97 -2.22
N PHE A 182 10.32 -7.45 -2.05
CA PHE A 182 11.49 -7.92 -2.82
C PHE A 182 12.13 -9.20 -2.26
N ALA A 183 11.95 -9.50 -0.97
CA ALA A 183 12.41 -10.74 -0.34
C ALA A 183 11.26 -11.49 0.35
N PRO A 184 10.57 -12.42 -0.36
CA PRO A 184 9.56 -13.29 0.24
C PRO A 184 10.15 -14.22 1.31
N THR A 185 11.41 -14.63 1.15
CA THR A 185 12.09 -15.57 2.07
C THR A 185 13.51 -15.10 2.41
N ALA A 186 14.10 -15.73 3.44
CA ALA A 186 15.47 -15.44 3.87
C ALA A 186 16.54 -15.70 2.79
N SER A 187 16.29 -16.60 1.84
CA SER A 187 17.23 -16.90 0.75
C SER A 187 17.34 -15.77 -0.30
N HIS A 188 16.40 -14.81 -0.31
CA HIS A 188 16.39 -13.70 -1.26
C HIS A 188 16.98 -12.39 -0.70
N LYS A 189 17.50 -12.40 0.53
CA LYS A 189 17.93 -11.20 1.27
C LYS A 189 18.96 -10.36 0.51
N ASP A 190 20.01 -10.96 -0.04
CA ASP A 190 21.11 -10.19 -0.68
C ASP A 190 20.70 -9.54 -2.00
N LYS A 191 19.80 -10.20 -2.76
CA LYS A 191 19.22 -9.60 -3.95
C LYS A 191 18.35 -8.42 -3.52
N ALA A 192 17.41 -8.63 -2.61
CA ALA A 192 16.53 -7.58 -2.12
C ALA A 192 17.30 -6.40 -1.52
N ALA A 193 18.38 -6.64 -0.78
CA ALA A 193 19.24 -5.60 -0.22
C ALA A 193 19.81 -4.65 -1.29
N ARG A 194 20.21 -5.19 -2.45
CA ARG A 194 20.65 -4.37 -3.58
C ARG A 194 19.53 -3.52 -4.16
N TRP A 195 18.34 -4.11 -4.35
CA TRP A 195 17.17 -3.35 -4.83
C TRP A 195 16.78 -2.23 -3.86
N TYR A 196 16.71 -2.51 -2.55
CA TYR A 196 16.42 -1.51 -1.53
C TYR A 196 17.49 -0.41 -1.48
N LYS A 197 18.78 -0.78 -1.59
CA LYS A 197 19.86 0.21 -1.68
C LYS A 197 19.69 1.11 -2.89
N ASP A 198 19.50 0.52 -4.06
CA ASP A 198 19.42 1.25 -5.32
C ASP A 198 18.25 2.25 -5.34
N ILE A 199 17.07 1.84 -4.89
CA ILE A 199 15.90 2.73 -4.89
C ILE A 199 16.03 3.86 -3.87
N ASN A 200 16.58 3.58 -2.69
CA ASN A 200 16.81 4.62 -1.68
C ASN A 200 17.89 5.60 -2.12
N LEU A 201 18.99 5.13 -2.71
CA LEU A 201 20.03 5.99 -3.29
C LEU A 201 19.46 6.89 -4.39
N LEU A 202 18.58 6.38 -5.25
CA LEU A 202 17.91 7.18 -6.28
C LEU A 202 16.99 8.24 -5.66
N ALA A 203 16.18 7.88 -4.67
CA ALA A 203 15.32 8.82 -3.97
C ALA A 203 16.14 9.91 -3.25
N LEU A 204 17.21 9.56 -2.54
CA LEU A 204 18.08 10.53 -1.87
C LEU A 204 18.69 11.54 -2.86
N LYS A 205 19.03 11.12 -4.08
CA LYS A 205 19.53 12.02 -5.14
C LYS A 205 18.47 12.99 -5.70
N LEU A 206 17.19 12.69 -5.50
CA LEU A 206 16.06 13.51 -5.93
C LEU A 206 15.51 14.38 -4.80
N LEU A 207 16.04 14.24 -3.59
CA LEU A 207 15.56 14.97 -2.43
C LEU A 207 16.24 16.33 -2.32
N HIS A 208 15.47 17.37 -2.03
CA HIS A 208 16.06 18.64 -1.62
C HIS A 208 16.87 18.48 -0.31
N PRO A 209 17.93 19.28 -0.09
CA PRO A 209 18.60 19.33 1.21
C PRO A 209 17.60 19.65 2.33
N GLY A 210 17.54 18.79 3.34
CA GLY A 210 16.56 18.90 4.43
C GLY A 210 15.18 18.31 4.12
N GLY A 211 14.99 17.70 2.96
CA GLY A 211 13.74 17.02 2.59
C GLY A 211 13.48 15.74 3.38
N LEU A 212 12.28 15.19 3.19
CA LEU A 212 11.77 14.02 3.89
C LEU A 212 11.81 12.76 3.00
N LEU A 213 12.50 11.72 3.44
CA LEU A 213 12.38 10.38 2.85
C LEU A 213 11.59 9.45 3.79
N ALA A 214 10.44 8.99 3.33
CA ALA A 214 9.69 7.91 3.95
C ALA A 214 9.93 6.61 3.17
N THR A 215 10.58 5.62 3.76
CA THR A 215 10.89 4.34 3.07
C THR A 215 10.44 3.14 3.90
N PHE A 216 9.86 2.16 3.23
CA PHE A 216 9.23 0.99 3.86
C PHE A 216 9.79 -0.32 3.30
N SER A 217 9.67 -1.37 4.10
CA SER A 217 9.91 -2.75 3.68
C SER A 217 8.90 -3.67 4.35
N CYS A 218 8.09 -4.37 3.55
CA CYS A 218 7.21 -5.45 4.00
C CYS A 218 7.87 -6.84 3.87
N SER A 219 9.18 -6.91 3.63
CA SER A 219 9.87 -8.17 3.38
C SER A 219 10.20 -8.91 4.68
N GLY A 220 9.52 -10.03 4.95
CA GLY A 220 9.78 -10.86 6.14
C GLY A 220 11.23 -11.36 6.27
N GLY A 221 11.98 -11.42 5.18
CA GLY A 221 13.41 -11.72 5.19
C GLY A 221 14.30 -10.59 5.74
N ILE A 222 13.82 -9.36 5.83
CA ILE A 222 14.62 -8.18 6.17
C ILE A 222 14.30 -7.74 7.59
N SER A 223 15.26 -7.88 8.50
CA SER A 223 15.11 -7.32 9.84
C SER A 223 15.26 -5.80 9.82
N ARG A 224 14.76 -5.12 10.85
CA ARG A 224 14.91 -3.66 11.00
C ARG A 224 16.38 -3.24 10.95
N GLU A 225 17.25 -3.93 11.67
CA GLU A 225 18.69 -3.65 11.74
C GLU A 225 19.34 -3.82 10.37
N PHE A 226 18.94 -4.86 9.63
CA PHE A 226 19.45 -5.08 8.28
C PHE A 226 18.97 -4.00 7.31
N PHE A 227 17.70 -3.58 7.40
CA PHE A 227 17.17 -2.48 6.61
C PHE A 227 17.92 -1.17 6.88
N LEU A 228 18.15 -0.82 8.15
CA LEU A 228 18.93 0.37 8.52
C LEU A 228 20.36 0.32 7.99
N ARG A 229 21.00 -0.86 7.97
CA ARG A 229 22.33 -1.03 7.35
C ARG A 229 22.31 -0.80 5.85
N ILE A 230 21.26 -1.27 5.16
CA ILE A 230 21.08 -1.01 3.73
C ILE A 230 20.95 0.50 3.49
N LEU A 231 20.10 1.18 4.26
CA LEU A 231 19.90 2.63 4.15
C LEU A 231 21.16 3.43 4.46
N SER A 232 21.94 3.03 5.46
CA SER A 232 23.19 3.70 5.82
C SER A 232 24.28 3.56 4.75
N GLY A 233 24.15 2.55 3.89
CA GLY A 233 25.04 2.33 2.76
C GLY A 233 24.52 2.89 1.43
N ALA A 234 23.36 3.53 1.43
CA ALA A 234 22.73 4.17 0.28
C ALA A 234 23.14 5.63 0.12
#